data_AF-A0A967N3G9-F1
#
_entry.id   AF-A0A967N3G9-F1
#
_cell.length_a   1.000
_cell.length_b   1.000
_cell.length_c   1.000
_cell.angle_alpha   90.00
_cell.angle_beta   90.00
_cell.angle_gamma   90.00
#
_symmetry.space_group_name_H-M   'P 1'
#
loop_
_entity.id
_entity.type
_entity.pdbx_description
1 polymer ?
#
loop_
_entity_poly.entity_id
_entity_poly.type
_entity_poly.pdbx_seq_one_letter_code
_entity_poly.pdbx_strand_id
1 'polypeptide(L)'
;MHLLLTDLLICPRCGPAFGLILLGERIEDRRILEGELGCPNCRERFPVREGFGDLRAPPREPLRRLPVLPDEADPDRTTRLAALLGVTRGPGHLVLVGRPARHARALAAMLEEVEVVGVAPSLRGWGEEPGVSRVAAGPGLPFFSGRIRGVVLSGPGSEPLLDDAARVVGPGSRVVVLDAPTEARGRLEGAGLSPVLDEAGVVVGVRE
;
A
#
# COMPACT_ATOMS: atom_id res chain seq x y z
N MET A 1 -11.62 6.04 -0.44
CA MET A 1 -10.38 5.94 -1.25
C MET A 1 -10.11 7.29 -1.91
N HIS A 2 -8.91 7.86 -1.78
CA HIS A 2 -8.61 9.16 -2.37
C HIS A 2 -8.57 9.11 -3.91
N LEU A 3 -9.07 10.14 -4.57
CA LEU A 3 -9.15 10.22 -6.03
C LEU A 3 -7.75 10.14 -6.67
N LEU A 4 -6.74 10.82 -6.13
CA LEU A 4 -5.39 10.78 -6.72
C LEU A 4 -4.71 9.41 -6.62
N LEU A 5 -5.22 8.51 -5.78
CA LEU A 5 -4.72 7.14 -5.74
C LEU A 5 -4.98 6.44 -7.08
N THR A 6 -6.09 6.74 -7.77
CA THR A 6 -6.47 6.03 -9.00
C THR A 6 -5.44 6.18 -10.11
N ASP A 7 -4.76 7.33 -10.17
CA ASP A 7 -3.70 7.61 -11.15
C ASP A 7 -2.41 6.82 -10.89
N LEU A 8 -2.31 6.18 -9.72
CA LEU A 8 -1.17 5.36 -9.34
C LEU A 8 -1.43 3.87 -9.60
N LEU A 9 -2.68 3.49 -9.85
CA LEU A 9 -3.08 2.08 -9.90
C LEU A 9 -2.84 1.46 -11.27
N ILE A 10 -2.23 0.27 -11.25
CA ILE A 10 -2.14 -0.62 -12.41
C ILE A 10 -3.16 -1.74 -12.29
N CYS A 11 -3.52 -2.34 -13.42
CA CYS A 11 -4.36 -3.52 -13.44
C CYS A 11 -3.61 -4.72 -12.83
N PRO A 12 -4.09 -5.30 -11.72
CA PRO A 12 -3.47 -6.48 -11.09
C PRO A 12 -3.40 -7.71 -12.00
N ARG A 13 -4.24 -7.77 -13.04
CA ARG A 13 -4.30 -8.86 -14.01
C ARG A 13 -3.38 -8.64 -15.22
N CYS A 14 -3.28 -7.40 -15.72
CA CYS A 14 -2.50 -7.09 -16.93
C CYS A 14 -1.08 -6.60 -16.60
N GLY A 15 -0.81 -6.24 -15.36
CA GLY A 15 0.49 -5.75 -14.93
C GLY A 15 0.74 -4.26 -15.26
N PRO A 16 2.00 -3.81 -15.13
CA PRO A 16 2.35 -2.40 -15.03
C PRO A 16 2.15 -1.58 -16.30
N ALA A 17 1.90 -2.23 -17.45
CA ALA A 17 1.64 -1.54 -18.71
C ALA A 17 0.24 -0.93 -18.81
N PHE A 18 -0.68 -1.28 -17.90
CA PHE A 18 -2.09 -0.88 -17.98
C PHE A 18 -2.58 -0.27 -16.68
N GLY A 19 -2.91 1.02 -16.72
CA GLY A 19 -3.56 1.73 -15.61
C GLY A 19 -5.03 1.36 -15.45
N LEU A 20 -5.58 1.58 -14.25
CA LEU A 20 -7.02 1.49 -14.00
C LEU A 20 -7.70 2.84 -14.23
N ILE A 21 -8.92 2.80 -14.77
CA ILE A 21 -9.75 3.97 -15.04
C ILE A 21 -10.93 3.97 -14.07
N LEU A 22 -11.16 5.07 -13.38
CA LEU A 22 -12.29 5.22 -12.45
C LEU A 22 -13.60 5.45 -13.19
N LEU A 23 -14.62 4.68 -12.80
CA LEU A 23 -16.04 4.91 -13.04
C LEU A 23 -16.68 5.18 -11.67
N GLY A 24 -16.72 6.45 -11.27
CA GLY A 24 -17.23 6.86 -9.96
C GLY A 24 -18.75 6.95 -9.94
N GLU A 25 -19.37 6.42 -8.88
CA GLU A 25 -20.80 6.53 -8.62
C GLU A 25 -21.09 7.56 -7.54
N ARG A 26 -20.32 7.51 -6.44
CA ARG A 26 -20.41 8.47 -5.33
C ARG A 26 -19.02 8.92 -4.92
N ILE A 27 -18.75 10.22 -5.08
CA ILE A 27 -17.48 10.86 -4.72
C ILE A 27 -17.80 12.09 -3.87
N GLU A 28 -17.20 12.16 -2.69
CA GLU A 28 -17.37 13.25 -1.71
C GLU A 28 -15.98 13.69 -1.24
N ASP A 29 -15.69 14.99 -1.20
CA ASP A 29 -14.38 15.51 -0.75
C ASP A 29 -13.15 14.84 -1.38
N ARG A 30 -13.22 14.56 -2.69
CA ARG A 30 -12.18 13.81 -3.46
C ARG A 30 -11.95 12.38 -2.95
N ARG A 31 -12.90 11.82 -2.19
CA ARG A 31 -12.93 10.44 -1.73
C ARG A 31 -14.01 9.69 -2.52
N ILE A 32 -13.58 8.64 -3.20
CA ILE A 32 -14.49 7.72 -3.87
C ILE A 32 -15.09 6.83 -2.78
N LEU A 33 -16.41 6.92 -2.60
CA LEU A 33 -17.19 6.10 -1.68
C LEU A 33 -17.75 4.88 -2.40
N GLU A 34 -18.33 5.09 -3.59
CA GLU A 34 -18.87 4.03 -4.44
C GLU A 34 -18.36 4.19 -5.88
N GLY A 35 -18.02 3.08 -6.53
CA GLY A 35 -17.68 3.05 -7.96
C GLY A 35 -16.93 1.79 -8.35
N GLU A 36 -16.35 1.81 -9.54
CA GLU A 36 -15.54 0.71 -10.08
C GLU A 36 -14.29 1.26 -10.78
N LEU A 37 -13.19 0.51 -10.67
CA LEU A 37 -11.97 0.75 -11.43
C LEU A 37 -11.90 -0.26 -12.58
N GLY A 38 -11.88 0.19 -13.82
CA GLY A 38 -11.85 -0.66 -15.02
C GLY A 38 -10.48 -0.69 -15.69
N CYS A 39 -10.05 -1.86 -16.17
CA CYS A 39 -8.86 -1.97 -17.02
C CYS A 39 -9.25 -1.85 -18.51
N PRO A 40 -8.63 -0.95 -19.30
CA PRO A 40 -8.96 -0.80 -20.72
C PRO A 40 -8.53 -2.00 -21.57
N ASN A 41 -7.59 -2.82 -21.09
CA ASN A 41 -7.09 -3.99 -21.82
C ASN A 41 -7.96 -5.24 -21.59
N CYS A 42 -8.01 -5.75 -20.35
CA CYS A 42 -8.76 -6.98 -20.05
C CYS A 42 -10.23 -6.76 -19.71
N ARG A 43 -10.68 -5.49 -19.61
CA ARG A 43 -12.05 -5.10 -19.21
C ARG A 43 -12.48 -5.56 -17.83
N GLU A 44 -11.55 -6.07 -17.03
CA GLU A 44 -11.80 -6.43 -15.64
C GLU A 44 -12.15 -5.19 -14.82
N ARG A 45 -13.04 -5.38 -13.84
CA ARG A 45 -13.54 -4.31 -12.98
C ARG A 45 -13.18 -4.60 -11.53
N PHE A 46 -12.79 -3.59 -10.79
CA PHE A 46 -12.35 -3.68 -9.39
C PHE A 46 -13.24 -2.74 -8.56
N PRO A 47 -14.17 -3.27 -7.74
CA PRO A 47 -15.17 -2.44 -7.09
C PRO A 47 -14.57 -1.60 -5.96
N VAL A 48 -15.13 -0.42 -5.76
CA VAL A 48 -14.94 0.44 -4.59
C VAL A 48 -16.29 0.54 -3.87
N ARG A 49 -16.34 0.11 -2.61
CA ARG A 49 -17.54 0.14 -1.76
C ARG A 49 -17.20 0.72 -0.41
N GLU A 50 -18.00 1.67 0.09
CA GLU A 50 -17.72 2.38 1.36
C GLU A 50 -16.28 2.92 1.44
N GLY A 51 -15.76 3.36 0.30
CA GLY A 51 -14.40 3.87 0.14
C GLY A 51 -13.28 2.84 0.24
N PHE A 52 -13.59 1.54 0.24
CA PHE A 52 -12.65 0.42 0.20
C PHE A 52 -12.56 -0.18 -1.21
N GLY A 53 -11.35 -0.27 -1.77
CA GLY A 53 -11.11 -0.84 -3.11
C GLY A 53 -10.70 -2.32 -3.08
N ASP A 54 -11.39 -3.19 -3.82
CA ASP A 54 -10.98 -4.59 -4.01
C ASP A 54 -10.17 -4.75 -5.32
N LEU A 55 -8.86 -4.59 -5.20
CA LEU A 55 -7.85 -4.69 -6.27
C LEU A 55 -7.22 -6.08 -6.36
N ARG A 56 -7.90 -7.14 -5.90
CA ARG A 56 -7.41 -8.51 -6.09
C ARG A 56 -7.67 -8.95 -7.53
N ALA A 57 -6.67 -9.57 -8.17
CA ALA A 57 -6.81 -10.15 -9.50
C ALA A 57 -7.86 -11.29 -9.49
N PRO A 58 -8.66 -11.44 -10.55
CA PRO A 58 -9.55 -12.59 -10.73
C PRO A 58 -8.77 -13.88 -11.07
N PRO A 59 -9.31 -15.07 -10.78
CA PRO A 59 -10.54 -15.30 -10.03
C PRO A 59 -10.35 -14.95 -8.55
N ARG A 60 -11.35 -14.30 -7.95
CA ARG A 60 -11.32 -13.90 -6.54
C ARG A 60 -12.56 -14.40 -5.82
N GLU A 61 -12.36 -15.11 -4.72
CA GLU A 61 -13.43 -15.42 -3.80
C GLU A 61 -13.97 -14.13 -3.16
N PRO A 62 -15.25 -14.10 -2.74
CA PRO A 62 -15.76 -13.04 -1.90
C PRO A 62 -14.81 -12.79 -0.73
N LEU A 63 -14.55 -11.51 -0.42
CA LEU A 63 -13.75 -11.16 0.75
C LEU A 63 -14.38 -11.78 1.98
N ARG A 64 -13.68 -12.75 2.57
CA ARG A 64 -14.09 -13.35 3.85
C ARG A 64 -14.19 -12.23 4.88
N ARG A 65 -15.18 -12.32 5.76
CA ARG A 65 -15.24 -11.47 6.96
C ARG A 65 -14.07 -11.87 7.86
N LEU A 66 -12.98 -11.15 7.74
CA LEU A 66 -11.87 -11.23 8.70
C LEU A 66 -12.18 -10.33 9.89
N PRO A 67 -11.63 -10.63 11.07
CA PRO A 67 -11.62 -9.67 12.17
C PRO A 67 -11.08 -8.33 11.68
N VAL A 68 -11.79 -7.26 12.02
CA VAL A 68 -11.36 -5.90 11.72
C VAL A 68 -10.03 -5.66 12.41
N LEU A 69 -9.08 -5.08 11.67
CA LEU A 69 -7.78 -4.75 12.26
C LEU A 69 -8.01 -3.69 13.36
N PRO A 70 -7.50 -3.88 14.59
CA PRO A 70 -7.70 -2.89 15.65
C PRO A 70 -7.12 -1.54 15.24
N ASP A 71 -7.87 -0.48 15.54
CA ASP A 71 -7.46 0.92 15.33
C ASP A 71 -6.77 1.49 16.57
N GLU A 72 -5.90 0.68 17.19
CA GLU A 72 -5.12 1.05 18.36
C GLU A 72 -3.65 0.82 18.03
N ALA A 73 -3.13 1.73 17.20
CA ALA A 73 -1.72 1.76 16.88
C ALA A 73 -0.93 2.36 18.05
N ASP A 74 0.02 1.59 18.58
CA ASP A 74 1.04 2.07 19.51
C ASP A 74 1.76 3.32 18.93
N PRO A 75 1.68 4.49 19.59
CA PRO A 75 2.28 5.74 19.13
C PRO A 75 3.79 5.65 18.94
N ASP A 76 4.51 4.97 19.82
CA ASP A 76 5.97 4.85 19.76
C ASP A 76 6.38 4.01 18.54
N ARG A 77 5.62 2.94 18.26
CA ARG A 77 5.82 2.15 17.03
C ARG A 77 5.51 2.95 15.77
N THR A 78 4.50 3.82 15.81
CA THR A 78 4.13 4.68 14.68
C THR A 78 5.25 5.68 14.39
N THR A 79 5.78 6.35 15.41
CA THR A 79 6.93 7.26 15.30
C THR A 79 8.16 6.54 14.74
N ARG A 80 8.44 5.32 15.24
CA ARG A 80 9.54 4.50 14.71
C ARG A 80 9.35 4.15 13.23
N LEU A 81 8.13 3.82 12.80
CA LEU A 81 7.84 3.53 11.39
C LEU A 81 8.06 4.75 10.49
N ALA A 82 7.61 5.94 10.91
CA ALA A 82 7.86 7.18 10.18
C ALA A 82 9.37 7.46 10.01
N ALA A 83 10.15 7.24 11.08
CA ALA A 83 11.60 7.39 11.05
C ALA A 83 12.29 6.39 10.10
N LEU A 84 11.88 5.12 10.13
CA LEU A 84 12.39 4.08 9.23
C LEU A 84 12.09 4.41 7.77
N LEU A 85 10.87 4.86 7.47
CA LEU A 85 10.47 5.33 6.14
C LEU A 85 11.24 6.56 5.67
N GLY A 86 11.83 7.33 6.60
CA GLY A 86 12.60 8.54 6.28
C GLY A 86 11.74 9.68 5.75
N VAL A 87 10.43 9.65 6.03
CA VAL A 87 9.47 10.64 5.55
C VAL A 87 9.08 11.56 6.69
N THR A 88 9.34 12.86 6.49
CA THR A 88 9.04 13.90 7.49
C THR A 88 7.85 14.78 7.12
N ARG A 89 7.55 14.95 5.82
CA ARG A 89 6.39 15.68 5.27
C ARG A 89 6.29 15.56 3.75
N GLY A 90 5.22 16.14 3.20
CA GLY A 90 5.13 16.54 1.80
C GLY A 90 4.40 15.53 0.92
N PRO A 91 4.01 15.94 -0.29
CA PRO A 91 3.06 15.20 -1.11
C PRO A 91 3.59 13.81 -1.46
N GLY A 92 2.76 12.79 -1.26
CA GLY A 92 3.18 11.42 -1.56
C GLY A 92 2.23 10.36 -1.04
N HIS A 93 2.51 9.12 -1.43
CA HIS A 93 1.77 7.95 -0.98
C HIS A 93 2.70 7.01 -0.23
N LEU A 94 2.30 6.61 0.98
CA LEU A 94 2.91 5.53 1.73
C LEU A 94 2.04 4.29 1.61
N VAL A 95 2.63 3.13 1.44
CA VAL A 95 1.89 1.87 1.33
C VAL A 95 2.22 0.98 2.53
N LEU A 96 1.22 0.58 3.29
CA LEU A 96 1.37 -0.31 4.43
C LEU A 96 0.64 -1.62 4.14
N VAL A 97 1.37 -2.73 4.06
CA VAL A 97 0.81 -4.02 3.64
C VAL A 97 0.66 -4.94 4.83
N GLY A 98 -0.53 -5.55 4.98
CA GLY A 98 -0.81 -6.50 6.05
C GLY A 98 -0.91 -5.85 7.42
N ARG A 99 -0.26 -6.43 8.44
CA ARG A 99 -0.32 -5.96 9.84
C ARG A 99 0.09 -4.49 10.04
N PRO A 100 1.13 -3.95 9.37
CA PRO A 100 1.47 -2.53 9.39
C PRO A 100 0.34 -1.58 9.05
N ALA A 101 -0.67 -2.01 8.28
CA ALA A 101 -1.76 -1.15 7.86
C ALA A 101 -2.59 -0.58 9.04
N ARG A 102 -2.49 -1.17 10.24
CA ARG A 102 -3.09 -0.59 11.46
C ARG A 102 -2.54 0.80 11.80
N HIS A 103 -1.33 1.12 11.35
CA HIS A 103 -0.69 2.41 11.58
C HIS A 103 -1.12 3.48 10.57
N ALA A 104 -2.03 3.18 9.63
CA ALA A 104 -2.36 4.08 8.54
C ALA A 104 -2.94 5.42 9.02
N ARG A 105 -3.92 5.38 9.93
CA ARG A 105 -4.53 6.58 10.55
C ARG A 105 -3.52 7.40 11.32
N ALA A 106 -2.76 6.75 12.21
CA ALA A 106 -1.76 7.41 13.03
C ALA A 106 -0.64 8.06 12.18
N LEU A 107 -0.20 7.41 11.10
CA LEU A 107 0.76 7.99 10.16
C LEU A 107 0.18 9.15 9.36
N ALA A 108 -1.07 9.04 8.88
CA ALA A 108 -1.73 10.11 8.15
C ALA A 108 -1.95 11.37 9.02
N ALA A 109 -2.26 11.18 10.30
CA ALA A 109 -2.38 12.29 11.26
C ALA A 109 -1.02 12.92 11.60
N MET A 110 0.07 12.15 11.55
CA MET A 110 1.43 12.61 11.87
C MET A 110 2.13 13.29 10.68
N LEU A 111 1.84 12.86 9.45
CA LEU A 111 2.56 13.28 8.24
C LEU A 111 1.68 14.15 7.36
N GLU A 112 1.89 15.47 7.44
CA GLU A 112 1.18 16.43 6.60
C GLU A 112 1.39 16.16 5.10
N GLU A 113 0.30 16.29 4.34
CA GLU A 113 0.24 16.11 2.87
C GLU A 113 0.57 14.70 2.35
N VAL A 114 0.66 13.70 3.23
CA VAL A 114 0.87 12.30 2.86
C VAL A 114 -0.46 11.55 2.88
N GLU A 115 -0.75 10.82 1.80
CA GLU A 115 -1.83 9.83 1.78
C GLU A 115 -1.26 8.45 2.15
N VAL A 116 -1.83 7.80 3.15
CA VAL A 116 -1.42 6.47 3.57
C VAL A 116 -2.38 5.42 3.02
N VAL A 117 -1.85 4.50 2.22
CA VAL A 117 -2.58 3.40 1.58
C VAL A 117 -2.40 2.13 2.40
N GLY A 118 -3.43 1.75 3.15
CA GLY A 118 -3.49 0.46 3.82
C GLY A 118 -3.91 -0.65 2.86
N VAL A 119 -3.08 -1.67 2.71
CA VAL A 119 -3.30 -2.84 1.85
C VAL A 119 -3.53 -4.07 2.73
N ALA A 120 -4.79 -4.31 3.11
CA ALA A 120 -5.20 -5.51 3.84
C ALA A 120 -6.72 -5.72 3.77
N PRO A 121 -7.19 -6.97 3.54
CA PRO A 121 -8.61 -7.30 3.59
C PRO A 121 -9.33 -6.92 4.90
N SER A 122 -8.62 -6.94 6.03
CA SER A 122 -9.14 -6.61 7.37
C SER A 122 -9.49 -5.13 7.56
N LEU A 123 -9.11 -4.26 6.62
CA LEU A 123 -9.45 -2.82 6.65
C LEU A 123 -10.85 -2.54 6.07
N ARG A 124 -11.53 -3.53 5.50
CA ARG A 124 -12.85 -3.34 4.90
C ARG A 124 -13.86 -2.75 5.90
N GLY A 125 -13.80 -3.16 7.16
CA GLY A 125 -14.69 -2.69 8.22
C GLY A 125 -14.30 -1.33 8.83
N TRP A 126 -13.22 -0.69 8.38
CA TRP A 126 -12.88 0.66 8.84
C TRP A 126 -13.80 1.71 8.21
N GLY A 127 -13.95 2.84 8.90
CA GLY A 127 -14.60 4.01 8.32
C GLY A 127 -13.73 4.65 7.24
N GLU A 128 -14.38 5.37 6.34
CA GLU A 128 -13.73 6.28 5.41
C GLU A 128 -13.19 7.50 6.18
N GLU A 129 -11.97 7.95 5.87
CA GLU A 129 -11.30 9.06 6.54
C GLU A 129 -10.28 9.75 5.61
N PRO A 130 -10.12 11.10 5.71
CA PRO A 130 -9.07 11.82 5.02
C PRO A 130 -7.67 11.29 5.32
N GLY A 131 -6.78 11.32 4.33
CA GLY A 131 -5.39 10.87 4.49
C GLY A 131 -5.20 9.35 4.48
N VAL A 132 -6.26 8.53 4.52
CA VAL A 132 -6.14 7.06 4.58
C VAL A 132 -6.93 6.36 3.48
N SER A 133 -6.27 5.77 2.49
CA SER A 133 -6.92 4.92 1.48
C SER A 133 -6.83 3.44 1.86
N ARG A 134 -7.92 2.69 1.69
CA ARG A 134 -8.02 1.29 2.11
C ARG A 134 -8.29 0.39 0.91
N VAL A 135 -7.45 -0.62 0.72
CA VAL A 135 -7.60 -1.57 -0.38
C VAL A 135 -7.27 -3.00 0.05
N ALA A 136 -7.84 -3.98 -0.65
CA ALA A 136 -7.28 -5.33 -0.74
C ALA A 136 -6.59 -5.47 -2.09
N ALA A 137 -5.40 -6.08 -2.12
CA ALA A 137 -4.67 -6.33 -3.35
C ALA A 137 -4.04 -7.72 -3.34
N GLY A 138 -3.77 -8.25 -4.54
CA GLY A 138 -3.11 -9.53 -4.75
C GLY A 138 -3.17 -9.95 -6.22
N PRO A 139 -2.20 -10.72 -6.75
CA PRO A 139 -1.06 -11.31 -6.02
C PRO A 139 0.09 -10.33 -5.73
N GLY A 140 0.12 -9.16 -6.36
CA GLY A 140 1.18 -8.16 -6.22
C GLY A 140 0.69 -6.79 -5.74
N LEU A 141 1.60 -5.82 -5.72
CA LEU A 141 1.29 -4.42 -5.43
C LEU A 141 0.81 -3.69 -6.70
N PRO A 142 -0.46 -3.24 -6.75
CA PRO A 142 -1.08 -2.75 -7.96
C PRO A 142 -0.76 -1.26 -8.19
N PHE A 143 0.50 -0.88 -8.06
CA PHE A 143 0.97 0.48 -8.33
C PHE A 143 1.92 0.53 -9.52
N PHE A 144 1.93 1.65 -10.24
CA PHE A 144 2.96 1.95 -11.22
C PHE A 144 4.36 2.02 -10.58
N SER A 145 5.38 1.71 -11.36
CA SER A 145 6.77 1.74 -10.90
C SER A 145 7.22 3.15 -10.53
N GLY A 146 7.98 3.30 -9.45
CA GLY A 146 8.58 4.57 -9.06
C GLY A 146 7.61 5.66 -8.55
N ARG A 147 6.38 5.32 -8.16
CA ARG A 147 5.34 6.29 -7.76
C ARG A 147 5.09 6.39 -6.26
N ILE A 148 5.59 5.43 -5.49
CA ILE A 148 5.35 5.31 -4.06
C ILE A 148 6.53 5.88 -3.27
N ARG A 149 6.25 6.67 -2.23
CA ARG A 149 7.27 7.34 -1.39
C ARG A 149 7.82 6.45 -0.27
N GLY A 150 7.12 5.37 0.03
CA GLY A 150 7.60 4.36 0.95
C GLY A 150 6.66 3.17 1.05
N VAL A 151 7.21 1.98 1.27
CA VAL A 151 6.45 0.74 1.45
C VAL A 151 6.86 0.11 2.77
N VAL A 152 5.88 -0.33 3.56
CA VAL A 152 6.11 -1.15 4.75
C VAL A 152 5.45 -2.51 4.56
N LEU A 153 6.24 -3.56 4.65
CA LEU A 153 5.81 -4.95 4.66
C LEU A 153 6.05 -5.56 6.05
N SER A 154 5.33 -6.62 6.41
CA SER A 154 5.61 -7.33 7.66
C SER A 154 5.27 -8.81 7.56
N GLY A 155 6.15 -9.62 8.15
CA GLY A 155 5.91 -11.00 8.52
C GLY A 155 6.00 -12.00 7.36
N PRO A 156 5.74 -13.28 7.69
CA PRO A 156 5.72 -14.36 6.71
C PRO A 156 4.65 -14.14 5.64
N GLY A 157 4.99 -14.34 4.37
CA GLY A 157 4.14 -14.07 3.21
C GLY A 157 4.37 -12.71 2.55
N SER A 158 5.32 -11.91 3.04
CA SER A 158 5.78 -10.68 2.37
C SER A 158 6.81 -10.94 1.26
N GLU A 159 7.40 -12.12 1.23
CA GLU A 159 8.42 -12.55 0.26
C GLU A 159 7.96 -12.33 -1.19
N PRO A 160 6.73 -12.70 -1.60
CA PRO A 160 6.28 -12.47 -2.97
C PRO A 160 6.18 -10.98 -3.35
N LEU A 161 6.10 -10.09 -2.36
CA LEU A 161 5.91 -8.66 -2.55
C LEU A 161 7.21 -7.85 -2.50
N LEU A 162 8.36 -8.46 -2.20
CA LEU A 162 9.64 -7.73 -2.07
C LEU A 162 10.05 -7.05 -3.38
N ASP A 163 9.99 -7.78 -4.50
CA ASP A 163 10.35 -7.24 -5.81
C ASP A 163 9.36 -6.16 -6.27
N ASP A 164 8.09 -6.34 -5.93
CA ASP A 164 7.05 -5.36 -6.20
C ASP A 164 7.20 -4.10 -5.34
N ALA A 165 7.53 -4.25 -4.06
CA ALA A 165 7.81 -3.12 -3.17
C ALA A 165 9.00 -2.32 -3.68
N ALA A 166 10.06 -2.99 -4.11
CA ALA A 166 11.19 -2.38 -4.76
C ALA A 166 10.80 -1.64 -6.06
N ARG A 167 9.97 -2.26 -6.90
CA ARG A 167 9.52 -1.69 -8.18
C ARG A 167 8.69 -0.42 -8.01
N VAL A 168 7.79 -0.38 -7.03
CA VAL A 168 6.83 0.72 -6.88
C VAL A 168 7.44 1.95 -6.21
N VAL A 169 8.52 1.81 -5.43
CA VAL A 169 9.15 2.95 -4.76
C VAL A 169 9.96 3.83 -5.73
N GLY A 170 9.80 5.15 -5.62
CA GLY A 170 10.55 6.13 -6.41
C GLY A 170 11.95 6.43 -5.84
N PRO A 171 12.78 7.24 -6.53
CA PRO A 171 14.08 7.68 -6.01
C PRO A 171 13.96 8.34 -4.63
N GLY A 172 14.96 8.12 -3.77
CA GLY A 172 15.02 8.58 -2.38
C GLY A 172 14.02 7.91 -1.42
N SER A 173 13.18 7.00 -1.92
CA SER A 173 12.12 6.35 -1.14
C SER A 173 12.61 5.04 -0.53
N ARG A 174 11.94 4.58 0.53
CA ARG A 174 12.39 3.41 1.31
C ARG A 174 11.38 2.26 1.30
N VAL A 175 11.91 1.04 1.32
CA VAL A 175 11.16 -0.18 1.63
C VAL A 175 11.59 -0.64 3.01
N VAL A 176 10.62 -0.78 3.92
CA VAL A 176 10.81 -1.27 5.28
C VAL A 176 10.15 -2.64 5.38
N VAL A 177 10.91 -3.64 5.80
CA VAL A 177 10.41 -4.99 6.05
C VAL A 177 10.53 -5.28 7.54
N LEU A 178 9.40 -5.42 8.21
CA LEU A 178 9.32 -5.82 9.62
C LEU A 178 9.21 -7.34 9.73
N ASP A 179 9.74 -7.92 10.81
CA ASP A 179 9.80 -9.38 10.97
C ASP A 179 10.38 -10.04 9.70
N ALA A 180 11.47 -9.46 9.19
CA ALA A 180 11.99 -9.71 7.86
C ALA A 180 12.47 -11.17 7.70
N PRO A 181 12.08 -11.84 6.60
CA PRO A 181 12.66 -13.14 6.26
C PRO A 181 14.15 -12.99 5.92
N THR A 182 14.91 -14.08 6.09
CA THR A 182 16.38 -14.08 5.95
C THR A 182 16.85 -13.57 4.58
N GLU A 183 16.08 -13.85 3.53
CA GLU A 183 16.37 -13.43 2.16
C GLU A 183 15.98 -11.98 1.84
N ALA A 184 15.29 -11.27 2.73
CA ALA A 184 14.74 -9.94 2.45
C ALA A 184 15.81 -8.96 1.97
N ARG A 185 16.95 -8.91 2.67
CA ARG A 185 18.06 -8.03 2.31
C ARG A 185 18.60 -8.31 0.91
N GLY A 186 19.01 -9.56 0.66
CA GLY A 186 19.58 -9.94 -0.63
C GLY A 186 18.61 -9.74 -1.80
N ARG A 187 17.30 -9.91 -1.56
CA ARG A 187 16.28 -9.63 -2.58
C ARG A 187 16.08 -8.14 -2.84
N LEU A 188 16.07 -7.30 -1.79
CA LEU A 188 15.99 -5.84 -1.98
C LEU A 188 17.24 -5.30 -2.69
N GLU A 189 18.42 -5.78 -2.32
CA GLU A 189 19.69 -5.48 -3.01
C GLU A 189 19.65 -5.91 -4.48
N GLY A 190 19.23 -7.15 -4.76
CA GLY A 190 19.07 -7.66 -6.13
C GLY A 190 18.03 -6.90 -6.96
N ALA A 191 17.04 -6.28 -6.31
CA ALA A 191 16.04 -5.39 -6.93
C ALA A 191 16.50 -3.92 -7.02
N GLY A 192 17.77 -3.65 -6.69
CA GLY A 192 18.45 -2.37 -6.84
C GLY A 192 18.22 -1.36 -5.71
N LEU A 193 17.88 -1.83 -4.50
CA LEU A 193 17.85 -0.98 -3.30
C LEU A 193 19.15 -1.12 -2.52
N SER A 194 19.70 0.00 -2.08
CA SER A 194 20.84 0.02 -1.16
C SER A 194 20.36 -0.26 0.27
N PRO A 195 20.95 -1.21 1.01
CA PRO A 195 20.58 -1.47 2.40
C PRO A 195 21.03 -0.31 3.29
N VAL A 196 20.16 0.14 4.19
CA VAL A 196 20.48 1.19 5.19
C VAL A 196 20.32 0.71 6.62
N LEU A 197 19.57 -0.37 6.85
CA LEU A 197 19.40 -1.03 8.14
C LEU A 197 19.14 -2.52 7.93
N ASP A 198 19.75 -3.35 8.76
CA ASP A 198 19.51 -4.80 8.82
C ASP A 198 19.77 -5.29 10.25
N GLU A 199 18.78 -5.10 11.13
CA GLU A 199 18.92 -5.38 12.56
C GLU A 199 17.60 -5.81 13.20
N ALA A 200 17.67 -6.74 14.14
CA ALA A 200 16.53 -7.15 14.98
C ALA A 200 15.25 -7.53 14.18
N GLY A 201 15.42 -8.22 13.04
CA GLY A 201 14.31 -8.60 12.18
C GLY A 201 13.70 -7.43 11.39
N VAL A 202 14.42 -6.32 11.25
CA VAL A 202 14.02 -5.18 10.42
C VAL A 202 15.07 -4.94 9.34
N VAL A 203 14.63 -4.97 8.09
CA VAL A 203 15.46 -4.60 6.94
C VAL A 203 14.89 -3.33 6.31
N VAL A 204 15.76 -2.36 6.02
CA VAL A 204 15.40 -1.16 5.27
C VAL A 204 16.31 -1.02 4.06
N GLY A 205 15.71 -0.91 2.89
CA GLY A 205 16.38 -0.56 1.64
C GLY A 205 15.95 0.82 1.17
N VAL A 206 16.87 1.58 0.57
CA VAL A 206 16.60 2.86 -0.10
C VAL A 206 16.77 2.72 -1.61
N ARG A 207 15.89 3.37 -2.37
CA ARG A 207 16.08 3.57 -3.81
C ARG A 207 16.94 4.80 -4.02
N GLU A 208 18.13 4.64 -4.60
CA GLU A 208 18.98 5.76 -5.00
C GLU A 208 18.46 6.48 -6.25
#